data_AF-A0A7S2NB23-F1
#
_entry.id   AF-A0A7S2NB23-F1
#
_cell.length_a   1.000
_cell.length_b   1.000
_cell.length_c   1.000
_cell.angle_alpha   90.00
_cell.angle_beta   90.00
_cell.angle_gamma   90.00
#
_symmetry.space_group_name_H-M   'P 1'
#
loop_
_entity.id
_entity.type
_entity.pdbx_description
1 polymer ?
#
loop_
_entity_poly.entity_id
_entity_poly.type
_entity_poly.pdbx_seq_one_letter_code
_entity_poly.pdbx_strand_id
1 'polypeptide(L)'
;VSYAQWQAKGRMGGLNSKLAPKPAVAEDCGCQKAAEDGPLICAECMLPIGEFAYRADEEGPLVHGECQAQLMLQRANKEEKNRKRRDGELKRSSRAEYDIGWKVERVPRNLPCARKMGFAPVASGMYAITFNEESKTARLAPTTNATAALNLEYLALALQVRLLEGREPFFSLDPVDTA
;
A
#
# COMPACT_ATOMS: atom_id res chain seq x y z
N VAL A 1 -12.55 23.46 0.34
CA VAL A 1 -11.13 23.43 0.76
C VAL A 1 -10.29 23.65 -0.49
N SER A 2 -9.56 24.77 -0.59
CA SER A 2 -8.82 25.10 -1.81
C SER A 2 -7.54 24.26 -1.93
N TYR A 3 -7.06 24.05 -3.16
CA TYR A 3 -5.81 23.34 -3.44
C TYR A 3 -4.61 23.93 -2.67
N ALA A 4 -4.63 25.24 -2.44
CA ALA A 4 -3.65 25.95 -1.60
C ALA A 4 -3.69 25.54 -0.12
N GLN A 5 -4.86 25.21 0.44
CA GLN A 5 -4.98 24.73 1.82
C GLN A 5 -4.45 23.28 1.99
N TRP A 6 -4.46 22.47 0.93
CA TRP A 6 -3.90 21.13 0.95
C TRP A 6 -2.37 21.16 0.92
N GLN A 7 -1.77 22.02 0.09
CA GLN A 7 -0.30 22.19 0.05
C GLN A 7 0.29 22.72 1.37
N ALA A 8 -0.45 23.57 2.10
CA ALA A 8 0.00 24.07 3.40
C ALA A 8 -0.03 22.99 4.51
N LYS A 9 -0.92 22.00 4.41
CA LYS A 9 -1.01 20.89 5.38
C LYS A 9 -0.13 19.69 5.03
N GLY A 10 0.28 19.53 3.77
CA GLY A 10 1.15 18.43 3.32
C GLY A 10 2.63 18.55 3.74
N ARG A 11 3.03 19.62 4.44
CA ARG A 11 4.44 19.90 4.80
C ARG A 11 4.79 19.70 6.28
N MET A 12 3.91 19.11 7.08
CA MET A 12 4.14 18.86 8.53
C MET A 12 4.03 17.37 8.93
N GLY A 13 4.38 16.46 8.02
CA GLY A 13 4.71 15.08 8.38
C GLY A 13 6.22 14.94 8.43
N GLY A 14 6.85 15.50 9.47
CA GLY A 14 8.25 15.23 9.76
C GLY A 14 8.44 13.72 9.86
N LEU A 15 9.18 13.16 8.90
CA LEU A 15 9.79 11.85 9.04
C LEU A 15 10.66 11.93 10.29
N ASN A 16 10.09 11.54 11.43
CA ASN A 16 10.88 10.99 12.52
C ASN A 16 11.43 9.67 11.95
N SER A 17 12.52 9.80 11.20
CA SER A 17 13.47 8.72 10.93
C SER A 17 14.03 8.32 12.29
N LYS A 18 13.22 7.56 13.06
CA LYS A 18 13.79 6.63 14.02
C LYS A 18 14.72 5.77 13.21
N LEU A 19 15.99 6.09 13.39
CA LEU A 19 17.15 5.43 12.81
C LEU A 19 16.80 3.95 12.64
N ALA A 20 16.84 3.49 11.38
CA ALA A 20 17.08 2.07 11.16
C ALA A 20 18.23 1.69 12.10
N PRO A 21 18.12 0.60 12.87
CA PRO A 21 19.21 0.18 13.74
C PRO A 21 20.47 0.17 12.87
N LYS A 22 21.44 0.97 13.28
CA LYS A 22 22.79 0.99 12.71
C LYS A 22 23.18 -0.48 12.59
N PRO A 23 23.64 -0.98 11.43
CA PRO A 23 24.17 -2.34 11.38
C PRO A 23 25.23 -2.38 12.47
N ALA A 24 24.97 -3.15 13.52
CA ALA A 24 25.96 -3.36 14.56
C ALA A 24 27.16 -3.89 13.80
N VAL A 25 28.23 -3.08 13.82
CA VAL A 25 29.57 -3.57 13.52
C VAL A 25 29.67 -4.86 14.33
N ALA A 26 30.06 -5.96 13.71
CA ALA A 26 30.19 -7.26 14.35
C ALA A 26 31.19 -7.14 15.51
N GLU A 27 30.72 -6.65 16.65
CA GLU A 27 31.39 -6.77 17.93
C GLU A 27 31.35 -8.25 18.21
N ASP A 28 32.54 -8.83 18.03
CA ASP A 28 33.01 -10.09 18.57
C ASP A 28 31.85 -11.04 18.88
N CYS A 29 31.42 -11.79 17.85
CA CYS A 29 30.40 -12.83 17.98
C CYS A 29 30.80 -13.68 19.17
N GLY A 30 30.17 -13.42 20.33
CA GLY A 30 30.52 -13.96 21.62
C GLY A 30 30.31 -15.46 21.62
N CYS A 31 31.22 -16.16 20.98
CA CYS A 31 31.33 -17.60 20.95
C CYS A 31 31.85 -17.96 22.33
N GLN A 32 30.94 -17.90 23.30
CA GLN A 32 31.13 -18.46 24.62
C GLN A 32 31.43 -19.94 24.36
N LYS A 33 32.70 -20.32 24.50
CA LYS A 33 33.12 -21.72 24.44
C LYS A 33 32.26 -22.47 25.45
N ALA A 34 31.51 -23.46 24.98
CA ALA A 34 30.62 -24.26 25.82
C ALA A 34 31.43 -24.81 27.00
N ALA A 35 31.00 -24.48 28.22
CA ALA A 35 31.50 -25.13 29.42
C ALA A 35 31.16 -26.63 29.35
N GLU A 36 31.99 -27.47 29.98
CA GLU A 36 32.06 -28.96 29.88
C GLU A 36 30.81 -29.76 30.33
N ASP A 37 29.60 -29.20 30.29
CA ASP A 37 28.36 -29.86 30.68
C ASP A 37 27.40 -30.04 29.48
N GLY A 38 27.59 -31.14 28.74
CA GLY A 38 26.62 -31.68 27.78
C GLY A 38 26.51 -30.97 26.42
N PRO A 39 25.90 -31.63 25.41
CA PRO A 39 25.66 -31.02 24.11
C PRO A 39 24.60 -29.92 24.22
N LEU A 40 24.88 -28.74 23.66
CA LEU A 40 23.88 -27.67 23.52
C LEU A 40 22.74 -28.16 22.62
N ILE A 41 21.49 -27.93 23.03
CA ILE A 41 20.28 -28.33 22.28
C ILE A 41 19.59 -27.08 21.74
N CYS A 42 19.18 -27.12 20.46
CA CYS A 42 18.38 -26.05 19.87
C CYS A 42 16.98 -26.05 20.46
N ALA A 43 16.53 -24.90 20.95
CA ALA A 43 15.21 -24.77 21.55
C ALA A 43 14.03 -24.93 20.56
N GLU A 44 14.27 -24.76 19.25
CA GLU A 44 13.22 -24.81 18.23
C GLU A 44 12.97 -26.24 17.73
N CYS A 45 14.03 -26.97 17.39
CA CYS A 45 13.93 -28.32 16.81
C CYS A 45 14.33 -29.44 17.78
N MET A 46 14.82 -29.11 18.98
CA MET A 46 15.29 -30.05 20.01
C MET A 46 16.45 -30.96 19.57
N LEU A 47 17.20 -30.58 18.53
CA LEU A 47 18.39 -31.30 18.07
C LEU A 47 19.68 -30.67 18.60
N PRO A 48 20.77 -31.44 18.74
CA PRO A 48 22.07 -30.92 19.13
C PRO A 48 22.57 -29.81 18.20
N ILE A 49 23.11 -28.75 18.78
CA ILE A 49 23.76 -27.65 18.07
C ILE A 49 25.20 -28.07 17.73
N GLY A 50 25.61 -27.80 16.49
CA GLY A 50 26.97 -28.04 16.03
C GLY A 50 27.94 -26.94 16.48
N GLU A 51 28.90 -26.62 15.61
CA GLU A 51 29.94 -25.62 15.90
C GLU A 51 29.42 -24.18 16.04
N PHE A 52 28.26 -23.89 15.44
CA PHE A 52 27.68 -22.55 15.42
C PHE A 52 26.30 -22.53 16.08
N ALA A 53 26.12 -21.59 16.99
CA ALA A 53 24.87 -21.31 17.68
C ALA A 53 24.50 -19.84 17.52
N TYR A 54 23.20 -19.56 17.38
CA TYR A 54 22.66 -18.20 17.36
C TYR A 54 21.71 -18.01 18.54
N ARG A 55 21.65 -16.80 19.11
CA ARG A 55 20.62 -16.47 20.10
C ARG A 55 19.40 -15.89 19.41
N ALA A 56 18.20 -16.34 19.80
CA ALA A 56 16.96 -15.85 19.22
C ALA A 56 16.74 -14.34 19.42
N ASP A 57 17.21 -13.82 20.55
CA ASP A 57 17.21 -12.42 21.01
C ASP A 57 18.43 -12.21 21.95
N GLU A 58 18.68 -11.01 22.48
CA GLU A 58 19.87 -10.72 23.34
C GLU A 58 20.02 -11.70 24.52
N GLU A 59 18.90 -12.10 25.13
CA GLU A 59 18.84 -13.07 26.23
C GLU A 59 18.13 -14.37 25.83
N GLY A 60 17.91 -14.57 24.52
CA GLY A 60 17.13 -15.69 24.00
C GLY A 60 17.85 -17.04 24.07
N PRO A 61 17.11 -18.15 23.89
CA PRO A 61 17.69 -19.48 23.79
C PRO A 61 18.58 -19.61 22.56
N LEU A 62 19.49 -20.59 22.61
CA LEU A 62 20.35 -20.95 21.50
C LEU A 62 19.58 -21.77 20.46
N VAL A 63 19.80 -21.46 19.19
CA VAL A 63 19.18 -22.13 18.04
C VAL A 63 20.19 -22.34 16.91
N HIS A 64 19.89 -23.27 16.00
CA HIS A 64 20.64 -23.42 14.75
C HIS A 64 20.47 -22.19 13.86
N GLY A 65 21.42 -21.97 12.94
CA GLY A 65 21.31 -20.91 11.93
C GLY A 65 20.05 -21.02 11.07
N GLU A 66 19.65 -22.25 10.71
CA GLU A 66 18.41 -22.49 9.96
C GLU A 66 17.17 -22.14 10.78
N CYS A 67 17.09 -22.60 12.03
CA CYS A 67 16.00 -22.27 12.94
C CYS A 67 15.92 -20.75 13.20
N GLN A 68 17.06 -20.07 13.36
CA GLN A 68 17.10 -18.61 13.49
C GLN A 68 16.53 -17.92 12.25
N ALA A 69 16.92 -18.35 11.05
CA ALA A 69 16.40 -17.79 9.80
C ALA A 69 14.87 -17.98 9.69
N GLN A 70 14.36 -19.15 10.08
CA GLN A 70 12.92 -19.42 10.13
C GLN A 70 12.20 -18.50 11.13
N LEU A 71 12.74 -18.33 12.35
CA LEU A 71 12.19 -17.42 13.36
C LEU A 71 12.16 -15.97 12.87
N MET A 72 13.24 -15.51 12.22
CA MET A 72 13.31 -14.17 11.63
C MET A 72 12.25 -13.98 10.54
N LEU A 73 12.06 -14.97 9.67
CA LEU A 73 11.03 -14.92 8.62
C LEU A 73 9.61 -14.88 9.23
N GLN A 74 9.35 -15.67 10.27
CA GLN A 74 8.07 -15.65 10.98
C GLN A 74 7.80 -14.28 11.62
N ARG A 75 8.81 -13.67 12.27
CA ARG A 75 8.73 -12.33 12.86
C ARG A 75 8.42 -11.27 11.80
N ALA A 76 9.15 -11.26 10.69
CA ALA A 76 8.92 -10.35 9.57
C ALA A 76 7.52 -10.49 8.98
N ASN A 77 7.05 -11.72 8.76
CA ASN A 77 5.70 -11.99 8.27
C ASN A 77 4.61 -11.51 9.25
N LYS A 78 4.82 -11.68 10.56
CA LYS A 78 3.90 -11.20 11.60
C LYS A 78 3.86 -9.67 11.63
N GLU A 79 5.00 -9.01 11.54
CA GLU A 79 5.08 -7.55 11.48
C GLU A 79 4.39 -6.99 10.23
N GLU A 80 4.63 -7.60 9.07
CA GLU A 80 3.99 -7.20 7.81
C GLU A 80 2.46 -7.33 7.87
N LYS A 81 1.95 -8.44 8.42
CA LYS A 81 0.51 -8.63 8.65
C LYS A 81 -0.04 -7.55 9.59
N ASN A 82 0.66 -7.22 10.67
CA ASN A 82 0.25 -6.18 11.61
C ASN A 82 0.28 -4.78 10.97
N ARG A 83 1.27 -4.48 10.13
CA ARG A 83 1.32 -3.23 9.35
C ARG A 83 0.13 -3.13 8.41
N LYS A 84 -0.10 -4.15 7.56
CA LYS A 84 -1.24 -4.21 6.64
C LYS A 84 -2.58 -4.03 7.36
N ARG A 85 -2.75 -4.66 8.54
CA ARG A 85 -3.96 -4.51 9.35
C ARG A 85 -4.16 -3.06 9.82
N ARG A 86 -3.14 -2.45 10.41
CA ARG A 86 -3.19 -1.04 10.88
C ARG A 86 -3.44 -0.07 9.73
N ASP A 87 -2.77 -0.25 8.60
CA ASP A 87 -2.95 0.58 7.42
C ASP A 87 -4.38 0.42 6.85
N GLY A 88 -4.90 -0.81 6.83
CA GLY A 88 -6.28 -1.08 6.44
C GLY A 88 -7.31 -0.44 7.37
N GLU A 89 -7.08 -0.49 8.68
CA GLU A 89 -7.92 0.18 9.69
C GLU A 89 -7.91 1.70 9.52
N LEU A 90 -6.72 2.30 9.37
CA LEU A 90 -6.57 3.74 9.13
C LEU A 90 -7.20 4.18 7.81
N LYS A 91 -7.03 3.39 6.73
CA LYS A 91 -7.71 3.64 5.45
C LYS A 91 -9.23 3.58 5.61
N ARG A 92 -9.76 2.60 6.34
CA ARG A 92 -11.21 2.49 6.60
C ARG A 92 -11.74 3.65 7.44
N SER A 93 -11.05 4.01 8.53
CA SER A 93 -11.46 5.13 9.38
C SER A 93 -11.43 6.45 8.62
N SER A 94 -10.37 6.69 7.84
CA SER A 94 -10.25 7.89 7.00
C SER A 94 -11.35 7.93 5.93
N ARG A 95 -11.66 6.79 5.29
CA ARG A 95 -12.76 6.71 4.31
C ARG A 95 -14.11 7.04 4.94
N ALA A 96 -14.37 6.57 6.16
CA ALA A 96 -15.59 6.90 6.90
C ALA A 96 -15.63 8.37 7.35
N GLU A 97 -14.54 8.90 7.90
CA GLU A 97 -14.46 10.26 8.44
C GLU A 97 -14.62 11.32 7.35
N TYR A 98 -13.89 11.18 6.25
CA TYR A 98 -13.90 12.14 5.14
C TYR A 98 -14.94 11.81 4.07
N ASP A 99 -15.73 10.77 4.30
CA ASP A 99 -16.71 10.23 3.37
C ASP A 99 -16.12 9.98 1.97
N ILE A 100 -14.92 9.39 1.97
CA ILE A 100 -14.15 9.05 0.77
C ILE A 100 -14.65 7.69 0.28
N GLY A 101 -15.37 7.73 -0.83
CA GLY A 101 -15.90 6.54 -1.49
C GLY A 101 -16.80 6.93 -2.65
N TRP A 102 -16.91 6.03 -3.61
CA TRP A 102 -17.83 6.20 -4.73
C TRP A 102 -19.26 5.92 -4.23
N LYS A 103 -20.04 6.98 -4.00
CA LYS A 103 -21.46 6.90 -3.64
C LYS A 103 -22.31 7.20 -4.86
N VAL A 104 -23.33 6.39 -5.12
CA VAL A 104 -24.21 6.54 -6.29
C VAL A 104 -24.94 7.90 -6.26
N GLU A 105 -25.25 8.41 -5.07
CA GLU A 105 -25.87 9.72 -4.89
C GLU A 105 -24.92 10.87 -5.24
N ARG A 106 -23.60 10.60 -5.27
CA ARG A 106 -22.53 11.57 -5.56
C ARG A 106 -21.90 11.36 -6.93
N VAL A 107 -22.53 10.59 -7.81
CA VAL A 107 -22.13 10.51 -9.23
C VAL A 107 -21.99 11.94 -9.77
N PRO A 108 -20.79 12.36 -10.21
CA PRO A 108 -20.62 13.66 -10.83
C PRO A 108 -21.53 13.76 -12.04
N ARG A 109 -22.36 14.81 -12.09
CA ARG A 109 -23.16 15.10 -13.28
C ARG A 109 -22.21 15.60 -14.35
N ASN A 110 -21.82 14.72 -15.27
CA ASN A 110 -20.83 15.04 -16.28
C ASN A 110 -21.38 15.95 -17.39
N LEU A 111 -22.68 16.25 -17.42
CA LEU A 111 -23.30 17.08 -18.47
C LEU A 111 -22.57 18.40 -18.76
N PRO A 112 -22.22 19.25 -17.78
CA PRO A 112 -21.51 20.49 -18.06
C PRO A 112 -20.11 20.25 -18.64
N CYS A 113 -19.41 19.22 -18.14
CA CYS A 113 -18.07 18.86 -18.59
C CYS A 113 -18.09 18.27 -20.01
N ALA A 114 -19.02 17.35 -20.27
CA ALA A 114 -19.24 16.74 -21.58
C ALA A 114 -19.56 17.79 -22.65
N ARG A 115 -20.41 18.78 -22.34
CA ARG A 115 -20.70 19.91 -23.25
C ARG A 115 -19.45 20.72 -23.58
N LYS A 116 -18.60 21.03 -22.59
CA LYS A 116 -17.33 21.75 -22.81
C LYS A 116 -16.37 20.99 -23.72
N MET A 117 -16.41 19.66 -23.68
CA MET A 117 -15.61 18.79 -24.56
C MET A 117 -16.25 18.54 -25.93
N GLY A 118 -17.40 19.16 -26.23
CA GLY A 118 -18.08 19.00 -27.52
C GLY A 118 -18.90 17.70 -27.64
N PHE A 119 -19.12 16.96 -26.56
CA PHE A 119 -20.03 15.81 -26.60
C PHE A 119 -21.49 16.25 -26.63
N ALA A 120 -22.28 15.58 -27.47
CA ALA A 120 -23.73 15.73 -27.45
C ALA A 120 -24.28 15.32 -26.07
N PRO A 121 -25.12 16.15 -25.42
CA PRO A 121 -25.66 15.84 -24.12
C PRO A 121 -26.60 14.64 -24.22
N VAL A 122 -26.37 13.63 -23.39
CA VAL A 122 -27.23 12.44 -23.29
C VAL A 122 -28.06 12.51 -22.00
N ALA A 123 -29.31 12.05 -22.08
CA ALA A 123 -30.30 12.20 -21.00
C ALA A 123 -29.82 11.69 -19.63
N SER A 124 -28.99 10.64 -19.57
CA SER A 124 -28.49 10.10 -18.30
C SER A 124 -27.40 10.96 -17.65
N GLY A 125 -26.67 11.77 -18.43
CA GLY A 125 -25.56 12.59 -17.95
C GLY A 125 -24.36 11.81 -17.40
N MET A 126 -24.32 10.49 -17.57
CA MET A 126 -23.22 9.61 -17.16
C MET A 126 -22.46 9.09 -18.37
N TYR A 127 -21.15 8.94 -18.23
CA TYR A 127 -20.25 8.45 -19.28
C TYR A 127 -19.31 7.39 -18.72
N ALA A 128 -18.95 6.41 -19.54
CA ALA A 128 -17.96 5.37 -19.28
C ALA A 128 -16.87 5.41 -20.36
N ILE A 129 -15.71 4.79 -20.09
CA ILE A 129 -14.71 4.50 -21.12
C ILE A 129 -15.02 3.12 -21.68
N THR A 130 -15.15 3.06 -23.01
CA THR A 130 -15.20 1.81 -23.77
C THR A 130 -13.91 1.68 -24.57
N PHE A 131 -13.28 0.51 -24.51
CA PHE A 131 -12.14 0.20 -25.37
C PHE A 131 -12.62 -0.56 -26.60
N ASN A 132 -12.30 -0.04 -27.78
CA ASN A 132 -12.57 -0.71 -29.04
C ASN A 132 -11.35 -1.56 -29.40
N GLU A 133 -11.51 -2.89 -29.35
CA GLU A 133 -10.43 -3.86 -29.56
C GLU A 133 -9.85 -3.85 -30.98
N GLU A 134 -10.67 -3.59 -31.99
CA GLU A 134 -10.25 -3.61 -33.39
C GLU A 134 -9.37 -2.40 -33.72
N SER A 135 -9.81 -1.21 -33.31
CA SER A 135 -9.07 0.05 -33.52
C SER A 135 -8.01 0.32 -32.45
N LYS A 136 -7.99 -0.46 -31.36
CA LYS A 136 -7.16 -0.22 -30.16
C LYS A 136 -7.32 1.20 -29.61
N THR A 137 -8.53 1.76 -29.68
CA THR A 137 -8.83 3.10 -29.20
C THR A 137 -9.78 3.08 -27.99
N ALA A 138 -9.48 3.91 -26.99
CA ALA A 138 -10.40 4.21 -25.90
C ALA A 138 -11.33 5.36 -26.31
N ARG A 139 -12.62 5.22 -26.05
CA ARG A 139 -13.64 6.25 -26.34
C ARG A 139 -14.57 6.44 -25.16
N LEU A 140 -15.10 7.65 -25.02
CA LEU A 140 -16.17 7.92 -24.08
C LEU A 140 -17.51 7.54 -24.69
N ALA A 141 -18.30 6.78 -23.95
CA ALA A 141 -19.65 6.39 -24.32
C ALA A 141 -20.63 6.73 -23.20
N PRO A 142 -21.87 7.17 -23.52
CA PRO A 142 -22.91 7.33 -22.51
C PRO A 142 -23.19 6.00 -21.81
N THR A 143 -23.47 6.05 -20.52
CA THR A 143 -23.84 4.86 -19.73
C THR A 143 -25.06 5.13 -18.86
N THR A 144 -25.79 4.06 -18.55
CA THR A 144 -26.82 4.03 -17.49
C THR A 144 -26.33 3.32 -16.24
N ASN A 145 -25.19 2.61 -16.32
CA ASN A 145 -24.60 1.91 -15.19
C ASN A 145 -23.73 2.86 -14.36
N ALA A 146 -24.17 3.16 -13.14
CA ALA A 146 -23.46 4.02 -12.19
C ALA A 146 -22.08 3.46 -11.79
N THR A 147 -21.89 2.13 -11.75
CA THR A 147 -20.58 1.54 -11.39
C THR A 147 -19.55 1.67 -12.50
N ALA A 148 -20.01 1.82 -13.75
CA ALA A 148 -19.16 2.08 -14.91
C ALA A 148 -19.01 3.59 -15.19
N ALA A 149 -19.71 4.45 -14.45
CA ALA A 149 -19.67 5.89 -14.65
C ALA A 149 -18.33 6.47 -14.17
N LEU A 150 -17.75 7.34 -14.98
CA LEU A 150 -16.50 8.02 -14.69
C LEU A 150 -16.75 9.49 -14.35
N ASN A 151 -15.89 10.06 -13.53
CA ASN A 151 -15.83 11.52 -13.37
C ASN A 151 -15.04 12.10 -14.55
N LEU A 152 -15.72 12.77 -15.49
CA LEU A 152 -15.06 13.32 -16.68
C LEU A 152 -14.07 14.44 -16.38
N GLU A 153 -14.35 15.26 -15.36
CA GLU A 153 -13.44 16.34 -14.95
C GLU A 153 -12.17 15.76 -14.35
N TYR A 154 -12.31 14.74 -13.52
CA TYR A 154 -11.17 14.02 -12.95
C TYR A 154 -10.32 13.33 -14.02
N LEU A 155 -10.97 12.64 -14.97
CA LEU A 155 -10.29 11.98 -16.09
C LEU A 155 -9.53 13.01 -16.95
N ALA A 156 -10.16 14.14 -17.27
CA ALA A 156 -9.53 15.20 -18.06
C ALA A 156 -8.27 15.75 -17.37
N LEU A 157 -8.35 16.04 -16.07
CA LEU A 157 -7.19 16.49 -15.28
C LEU A 157 -6.08 15.44 -15.25
N ALA A 158 -6.43 14.18 -15.06
CA ALA A 158 -5.45 13.11 -15.02
C ALA A 158 -4.71 12.92 -16.34
N LEU A 159 -5.43 13.00 -17.46
CA LEU A 159 -4.84 12.96 -18.80
C LEU A 159 -3.96 14.18 -19.04
N GLN A 160 -4.37 15.36 -18.58
CA GLN A 160 -3.57 16.58 -18.71
C GLN A 160 -2.25 16.48 -17.92
N VAL A 161 -2.27 15.99 -16.68
CA VAL A 161 -1.06 15.76 -15.89
C VAL A 161 -0.14 14.77 -16.60
N ARG A 162 -0.69 13.67 -17.14
CA ARG A 162 0.11 12.68 -17.87
C ARG A 162 0.74 13.26 -19.14
N LEU A 163 0.02 14.10 -19.87
CA LEU A 163 0.53 14.76 -21.09
C LEU A 163 1.60 15.82 -20.80
N LEU A 164 1.41 16.63 -19.76
CA LEU A 164 2.31 17.75 -19.45
C LEU A 164 3.54 17.32 -18.65
N GLU A 165 3.38 16.40 -17.70
CA GLU A 165 4.46 16.02 -16.77
C GLU A 165 5.09 14.66 -17.12
N GLY A 166 4.47 13.88 -18.01
CA GLY A 166 4.94 12.53 -18.35
C GLY A 166 4.86 11.54 -17.18
N ARG A 167 4.14 11.89 -16.10
CA ARG A 167 4.01 11.07 -14.90
C ARG A 167 2.65 10.40 -14.86
N GLU A 168 2.62 9.23 -14.22
CA GLU A 168 1.37 8.55 -13.94
C GLU A 168 0.58 9.32 -12.87
N PRO A 169 -0.68 9.68 -13.13
CA PRO A 169 -1.52 10.30 -12.12
C PRO A 169 -1.70 9.33 -10.94
N PHE A 170 -1.25 9.74 -9.75
CA PHE A 170 -1.44 8.99 -8.52
C PHE A 170 -2.90 9.07 -8.10
N PHE A 171 -3.64 7.99 -8.29
CA PHE A 171 -5.01 7.87 -7.85
C PHE A 171 -5.06 7.08 -6.54
N SER A 172 -5.53 7.69 -5.46
CA SER A 172 -5.70 7.01 -4.15
C SER A 172 -6.94 6.11 -4.07
N LEU A 173 -7.47 5.69 -5.21
CA LEU A 173 -8.62 4.80 -5.29
C LEU A 173 -8.13 3.36 -5.41
N ASP A 174 -7.48 2.87 -4.35
CA ASP A 174 -7.30 1.43 -4.21
C ASP A 174 -8.69 0.79 -4.30
N PRO A 175 -8.91 -0.18 -5.21
CA PRO A 175 -10.19 -0.87 -5.32
C PRO A 175 -10.57 -1.42 -3.95
N VAL A 176 -11.85 -1.33 -3.61
CA VAL A 176 -12.37 -2.06 -2.46
C VAL A 176 -12.35 -3.52 -2.90
N ASP A 177 -11.51 -4.35 -2.28
CA ASP A 177 -11.58 -5.80 -2.48
C ASP A 177 -13.04 -6.21 -2.19
N THR A 178 -13.73 -6.69 -3.21
CA THR A 178 -15.06 -7.25 -3.08
C THR A 178 -14.94 -8.52 -2.25
N ALA A 179 -15.54 -8.50 -1.05
CA ALA A 179 -15.62 -9.62 -0.13
C ALA A 179 -16.56 -10.71 -0.64
#